data_AF-M6VY45-F1
#
_entry.id   AF-M6VY45-F1
#
_cell.length_a   1.000
_cell.length_b   1.000
_cell.length_c   1.000
_cell.angle_alpha   90.00
_cell.angle_beta   90.00
_cell.angle_gamma   90.00
#
_symmetry.space_group_name_H-M   'P 1'
#
loop_
_entity.id
_entity.type
_entity.pdbx_description
1 polymer ?
#
loop_
_entity_poly.entity_id
_entity_poly.type
_entity_poly.pdbx_seq_one_letter_code
_entity_poly.pdbx_strand_id
1 'polypeptide(L)'
;MKQQYKLGTVIAERELSLKVGRKKQTVLIRIGKPKISNDPKMDWYCPFQISKIGLDTIKAAHGIDSIQALLLAMKMIEAILVHFQRLNPGKLT
;
A
#
# COMPACT_ATOMS: atom_id res chain seq x y z
N MET A 1 -15.49 -4.12 -13.95
CA MET A 1 -15.78 -3.60 -12.59
C MET A 1 -14.47 -3.54 -11.81
N LYS A 2 -14.11 -2.42 -11.18
CA LYS A 2 -12.89 -2.38 -10.34
C LYS A 2 -13.11 -3.28 -9.15
N GLN A 3 -12.33 -4.35 -9.03
CA GLN A 3 -12.37 -5.24 -7.87
C GLN A 3 -12.02 -4.41 -6.62
N GLN A 4 -12.96 -4.29 -5.69
CA GLN A 4 -12.77 -3.53 -4.45
C GLN A 4 -12.18 -4.48 -3.40
N TYR A 5 -10.87 -4.39 -3.19
CA TYR A 5 -10.19 -5.19 -2.17
C TYR A 5 -10.61 -4.78 -0.76
N LYS A 6 -10.63 -5.76 0.16
CA LYS A 6 -10.75 -5.54 1.60
C LYS A 6 -9.40 -5.82 2.25
N LEU A 7 -8.99 -4.97 3.20
CA LEU A 7 -7.70 -5.09 3.86
C LEU A 7 -7.61 -6.39 4.69
N GLY A 8 -8.72 -6.78 5.35
CA GLY A 8 -8.76 -7.96 6.21
C GLY A 8 -7.90 -7.80 7.45
N THR A 9 -7.30 -8.90 7.93
CA THR A 9 -6.37 -8.88 9.07
C THR A 9 -5.12 -8.09 8.70
N VAL A 10 -4.84 -7.00 9.39
CA VAL A 10 -3.61 -6.22 9.22
C VAL A 10 -2.46 -6.96 9.89
N ILE A 11 -1.36 -7.14 9.15
CA ILE A 11 -0.15 -7.83 9.63
C ILE A 11 1.04 -6.88 9.82
N ALA A 12 0.97 -5.67 9.26
CA ALA A 12 1.97 -4.64 9.46
C ALA A 12 1.37 -3.24 9.25
N GLU A 13 1.83 -2.28 10.05
CA GLU A 13 1.51 -0.87 9.92
C GLU A 13 2.77 -0.02 10.00
N ARG A 14 2.78 1.10 9.28
CA ARG A 14 3.85 2.10 9.38
C ARG A 14 3.27 3.49 9.24
N GLU A 15 3.55 4.33 10.23
CA GLU A 15 3.29 5.76 10.15
C GLU A 15 4.53 6.50 9.64
N LEU A 16 4.35 7.40 8.69
CA LEU A 16 5.38 8.29 8.15
C LEU A 16 4.92 9.74 8.32
N SER A 17 5.86 10.63 8.58
CA SER A 17 5.64 12.08 8.63
C SER A 17 6.19 12.74 7.37
N LEU A 18 5.34 13.50 6.67
CA LEU A 18 5.77 14.46 5.65
C LEU A 18 5.83 15.86 6.29
N LYS A 19 6.99 16.51 6.20
CA LYS A 19 7.14 17.93 6.58
C LYS A 19 7.31 18.80 5.33
N VAL A 20 6.44 19.79 5.16
CA VAL A 20 6.49 20.79 4.09
C VAL A 20 6.44 22.17 4.72
N GLY A 21 7.60 22.83 4.85
CA GLY A 21 7.73 24.08 5.62
C GLY A 21 7.26 23.89 7.07
N ARG A 22 6.22 24.63 7.49
CA ARG A 22 5.60 24.51 8.82
C ARG A 22 4.47 23.47 8.89
N LYS A 23 4.02 22.92 7.75
CA LYS A 23 2.95 21.93 7.71
C LYS A 23 3.51 20.52 7.93
N LYS A 24 2.85 19.75 8.79
CA LYS A 24 3.10 18.32 9.00
C LYS A 24 1.90 17.52 8.55
N GLN A 25 2.12 16.48 7.76
CA GLN A 25 1.11 15.54 7.32
C GLN A 25 1.54 14.13 7.70
N THR A 26 0.62 13.35 8.24
CA THR A 26 0.87 11.94 8.59
C THR A 26 0.36 11.05 7.46
N VAL A 27 1.22 10.19 6.94
CA VAL A 27 0.91 9.14 5.97
C VAL A 27 0.88 7.80 6.70
N LEU A 28 -0.21 7.05 6.57
CA LEU A 28 -0.38 5.77 7.26
C LEU A 28 -0.46 4.63 6.25
N ILE A 29 0.46 3.68 6.37
CA ILE A 29 0.55 2.49 5.55
C ILE A 29 0.05 1.31 6.36
N ARG A 30 -0.82 0.50 5.77
CA ARG A 30 -1.28 -0.77 6.34
C ARG A 30 -1.17 -1.89 5.32
N ILE A 31 -0.66 -3.04 5.75
CA ILE A 31 -0.55 -4.24 4.94
C ILE A 31 -1.43 -5.32 5.55
N GLY A 32 -2.37 -5.83 4.77
CA GLY A 32 -3.21 -6.94 5.15
C GLY A 32 -2.53 -8.29 4.89
N LYS A 33 -3.02 -9.33 5.56
CA LYS A 33 -2.55 -10.71 5.39
C LYS A 33 -2.75 -11.14 3.91
N PRO A 34 -1.73 -11.72 3.25
CA PRO A 34 -1.89 -12.33 1.93
C PRO A 34 -3.00 -13.39 1.90
N LYS A 35 -3.71 -13.47 0.77
CA LYS A 35 -4.86 -14.37 0.58
C LYS A 35 -4.82 -14.98 -0.81
N ILE A 36 -5.39 -16.18 -0.93
CA ILE A 36 -5.67 -16.79 -2.22
C ILE A 36 -6.73 -15.94 -2.93
N SER A 37 -6.53 -15.68 -4.22
CA SER A 37 -7.49 -14.95 -5.05
C SER A 37 -8.69 -15.83 -5.35
N ASN A 38 -9.87 -15.20 -5.49
CA ASN A 38 -11.05 -15.88 -6.03
C ASN A 38 -11.07 -15.87 -7.57
N ASP A 39 -10.13 -15.15 -8.21
CA ASP A 39 -9.97 -15.12 -9.65
C ASP A 39 -9.11 -16.33 -10.08
N PRO A 40 -9.62 -17.25 -10.92
CA PRO A 40 -8.87 -18.43 -11.36
C PRO A 40 -7.61 -18.10 -12.18
N LYS A 41 -7.41 -16.85 -12.61
CA LYS A 41 -6.19 -16.39 -13.30
C LYS A 41 -5.12 -15.83 -12.36
N MET A 42 -5.42 -15.70 -11.07
CA MET A 42 -4.54 -15.11 -10.07
C MET A 42 -4.40 -16.06 -8.90
N ASP A 43 -3.18 -16.33 -8.43
CA ASP A 43 -3.00 -17.28 -7.33
C ASP A 43 -3.19 -16.60 -5.97
N TRP A 44 -2.33 -15.64 -5.65
CA TRP A 44 -2.33 -14.92 -4.38
C TRP A 44 -2.36 -13.42 -4.58
N TYR A 45 -2.92 -12.72 -3.60
CA TYR A 45 -2.81 -11.27 -3.50
C TYR A 45 -2.52 -10.82 -2.07
N CYS A 46 -1.84 -9.68 -1.96
CA CYS A 46 -1.59 -9.00 -0.69
C CYS A 46 -2.24 -7.61 -0.72
N PRO A 47 -3.30 -7.37 0.07
CA PRO A 47 -3.97 -6.08 0.11
C PRO A 47 -3.19 -5.07 0.95
N PHE A 48 -3.16 -3.81 0.54
CA PHE A 48 -2.54 -2.72 1.29
C PHE A 48 -3.32 -1.41 1.13
N GLN A 49 -3.13 -0.50 2.07
CA GLN A 49 -3.71 0.83 2.06
C GLN A 49 -2.63 1.86 2.38
N ILE A 50 -2.65 3.00 1.68
CA ILE A 50 -1.84 4.17 2.02
C ILE A 50 -2.80 5.35 2.18
N SER A 51 -2.99 5.79 3.41
CA SER A 51 -3.95 6.83 3.74
C SER A 51 -3.31 8.22 3.72
N LYS A 52 -4.14 9.25 3.50
CA LYS A 52 -3.78 10.67 3.55
C LYS A 52 -2.75 11.06 2.50
N ILE A 53 -2.81 10.46 1.30
CA ILE A 53 -2.02 10.88 0.12
C ILE A 53 -2.89 11.03 -1.15
N GLY A 54 -4.22 11.15 -0.99
CA GLY A 54 -5.16 11.17 -2.12
C GLY A 54 -5.44 9.79 -2.74
N LEU A 55 -4.91 8.72 -2.14
CA LEU A 55 -5.06 7.32 -2.59
C LEU A 55 -5.61 6.44 -1.47
N ASP A 56 -6.64 6.89 -0.76
CA ASP A 56 -7.19 6.21 0.43
C ASP A 56 -7.91 4.87 0.13
N THR A 57 -7.88 4.44 -1.13
CA THR A 57 -8.43 3.16 -1.59
C THR A 57 -7.48 2.01 -1.28
N ILE A 58 -8.07 0.86 -0.94
CA ILE A 58 -7.33 -0.39 -0.75
C ILE A 58 -6.91 -0.91 -2.13
N LYS A 59 -5.62 -1.18 -2.27
CA LYS A 59 -4.99 -1.78 -3.46
C LYS A 59 -4.52 -3.20 -3.10
N ALA A 60 -4.13 -3.98 -4.11
CA ALA A 60 -3.48 -5.25 -3.90
C ALA A 60 -2.39 -5.49 -4.93
N ALA A 61 -1.34 -6.20 -4.53
CA ALA A 61 -0.35 -6.79 -5.42
C ALA A 61 -0.61 -8.29 -5.54
N HIS A 62 -0.44 -8.85 -6.73
CA HIS A 62 -0.64 -10.28 -7.00
C HIS A 62 0.68 -10.99 -7.19
N GLY A 63 0.75 -12.25 -6.75
CA GLY A 63 1.90 -13.12 -6.94
C GLY A 63 1.47 -14.59 -6.99
N ILE A 64 2.39 -15.45 -7.41
CA ILE A 64 2.17 -16.91 -7.51
C ILE A 64 2.02 -17.57 -6.13
N ASP A 65 2.54 -16.94 -5.08
CA ASP A 65 2.44 -17.38 -3.70
C ASP A 65 2.29 -16.18 -2.73
N SER A 66 2.07 -16.49 -1.45
CA SER A 66 1.90 -15.49 -0.39
C SER A 66 3.13 -14.59 -0.19
N ILE A 67 4.33 -15.13 -0.37
CA ILE A 67 5.59 -14.41 -0.15
C ILE A 67 5.81 -13.42 -1.28
N GLN A 68 5.68 -13.86 -2.54
CA GLN A 68 5.79 -13.01 -3.71
C GLN A 68 4.75 -11.89 -3.68
N ALA A 69 3.49 -12.20 -3.35
CA ALA A 69 2.43 -11.20 -3.24
C ALA A 69 2.77 -10.12 -2.19
N LEU A 70 3.33 -10.52 -1.04
CA LEU A 70 3.77 -9.58 0.00
C LEU A 70 4.96 -8.72 -0.47
N LEU A 71 5.98 -9.33 -1.06
CA LEU A 71 7.15 -8.60 -1.59
C LEU A 71 6.74 -7.56 -2.64
N LEU A 72 5.85 -7.94 -3.56
CA LEU A 72 5.33 -7.04 -4.58
C LEU A 72 4.47 -5.92 -3.97
N ALA A 73 3.68 -6.20 -2.94
CA ALA A 73 2.93 -5.15 -2.22
C ALA A 73 3.88 -4.12 -1.60
N MET A 74 4.97 -4.55 -0.95
CA MET A 74 5.97 -3.62 -0.42
C MET A 74 6.64 -2.79 -1.52
N LYS A 75 6.97 -3.40 -2.66
CA LYS A 75 7.55 -2.69 -3.81
C LYS A 75 6.59 -1.68 -4.43
N MET A 76 5.30 -2.01 -4.52
CA MET A 76 4.28 -1.06 -4.96
C MET A 76 4.12 0.10 -3.99
N ILE A 77 4.12 -0.16 -2.67
CA ILE A 77 4.07 0.88 -1.65
C ILE A 77 5.28 1.83 -1.80
N GLU A 78 6.48 1.28 -1.92
CA GLU A 78 7.72 2.04 -2.16
C GLU A 78 7.58 2.93 -3.39
N ALA A 79 7.18 2.38 -4.54
CA ALA A 79 7.01 3.12 -5.78
C ALA A 79 5.97 4.27 -5.66
N ILE A 80 4.84 4.01 -4.99
CA ILE A 80 3.80 5.02 -4.77
C ILE A 80 4.33 6.16 -3.88
N LEU A 81 5.05 5.85 -2.80
CA LEU A 81 5.59 6.86 -1.90
C LEU A 81 6.69 7.69 -2.57
N VAL A 82 7.57 7.07 -3.35
CA VAL A 82 8.58 7.78 -4.14
C VAL A 82 7.92 8.74 -5.12
N HIS A 83 6.88 8.29 -5.83
CA HIS A 83 6.12 9.16 -6.73
C HIS A 83 5.44 10.32 -5.97
N PHE A 84 4.79 10.03 -4.84
CA PHE A 84 4.17 11.04 -3.99
C PHE A 84 5.17 12.10 -3.51
N GLN A 85 6.38 11.71 -3.10
CA GLN A 85 7.44 12.64 -2.70
C GLN A 85 7.96 13.50 -3.85
N ARG A 86 7.96 12.99 -5.10
CA ARG A 86 8.34 13.82 -6.26
C ARG A 86 7.35 14.97 -6.51
N LEU A 87 6.08 14.74 -6.19
CA LEU A 87 5.01 15.73 -6.37
C LEU A 87 4.85 16.67 -5.17
N ASN A 88 5.41 16.33 -4.00
CA ASN A 88 5.25 17.08 -2.76
C ASN A 88 6.63 17.43 -2.18
N PRO A 89 7.04 18.71 -2.18
CA PRO A 89 8.36 19.11 -1.68
C PRO A 89 8.47 18.90 -0.17
N GLY A 90 9.01 17.75 0.23
CA GLY A 90 9.17 17.35 1.63
C GLY A 90 9.75 15.94 1.74
N LYS A 91 10.45 15.66 2.84
CA LYS A 91 10.96 14.31 3.13
C LYS A 91 9.94 13.54 3.96
N LEU A 92 9.58 12.34 3.52
CA LEU A 92 8.92 11.35 4.37
C LEU A 92 9.95 10.80 5.36
N THR A 93 9.63 10.87 6.65
CA THR A 93 10.46 10.36 7.76
C THR A 93 9.64 9.46 8.65
#